data_AF-A0A957FNX3-F1
#
_entry.id   AF-A0A957FNX3-F1
#
_cell.length_a   1.000
_cell.length_b   1.000
_cell.length_c   1.000
_cell.angle_alpha   90.00
_cell.angle_beta   90.00
_cell.angle_gamma   90.00
#
_symmetry.space_group_name_H-M   'P 1'
#
loop_
_entity.id
_entity.type
_entity.pdbx_description
1 polymer ?
#
loop_
_entity_poly.entity_id
_entity_poly.type
_entity_poly.pdbx_seq_one_letter_code
_entity_poly.pdbx_strand_id
1 'polypeptide(L)'
;MSVTTCQRCGAAVRGLVCEYCGVLHHPPASATEEKQAWVEFLGILQTKEPEVQVSLLQNGFLPDSLPTLLDAGLHCVGLIDMSNTADDLVQAAQQRLQAITAKLKIMPANPESERAIAEFESTLAAYRRADRQMNQFLLWGCAGTLVLCVVLSAGAAFWLN
;
A
#
# COMPACT_ATOMS: atom_id res chain seq x y z
N MET A 1 3.99 21.79 26.87
CA MET A 1 4.35 21.17 25.59
C MET A 1 4.08 22.20 24.51
N SER A 2 5.11 22.66 23.80
CA SER A 2 4.95 23.57 22.67
C SER A 2 4.22 22.83 21.55
N VAL A 3 3.04 23.30 21.18
CA VAL A 3 2.32 22.79 20.02
C VAL A 3 3.06 23.28 18.78
N THR A 4 3.69 22.36 18.07
CA THR A 4 4.31 22.64 16.78
C THR A 4 3.36 22.26 15.65
N THR A 5 3.45 22.95 14.52
CA THR A 5 2.60 22.70 13.35
C THR A 5 3.32 21.81 12.34
N CYS A 6 2.59 20.89 11.71
CA CYS A 6 3.12 20.05 10.65
C CYS A 6 3.47 20.91 9.44
N GLN A 7 4.69 20.77 8.92
CA GLN A 7 5.13 21.55 7.75
C GLN A 7 4.38 21.18 6.46
N ARG A 8 3.82 19.97 6.37
CA ARG A 8 3.11 19.50 5.17
C ARG A 8 1.62 19.88 5.16
N CYS A 9 0.91 19.71 6.27
CA CYS A 9 -0.54 19.91 6.32
C CYS A 9 -1.00 21.03 7.27
N GLY A 10 -0.09 21.66 8.01
CA GLY A 10 -0.42 22.75 8.95
C GLY A 10 -1.06 22.31 10.27
N ALA A 11 -1.42 21.04 10.43
CA ALA A 11 -2.08 20.54 11.64
C ALA A 11 -1.16 20.60 12.87
N ALA A 12 -1.75 20.76 14.06
CA ALA A 12 -1.02 20.64 15.32
C ALA A 12 -0.46 19.23 15.50
N VAL A 13 0.81 19.11 15.88
CA VAL A 13 1.51 17.84 16.11
C VAL A 13 1.88 17.71 17.58
N ARG A 14 1.69 16.53 18.16
CA ARG A 14 1.99 16.22 19.57
C ARG A 14 3.07 15.14 19.76
N GLY A 15 3.47 14.45 18.68
CA GLY A 15 4.47 13.38 18.69
C GLY A 15 5.49 13.52 17.57
N LEU A 16 6.15 12.41 17.22
CA LEU A 16 7.16 12.36 16.15
C LEU A 16 6.51 12.39 14.76
N VAL A 17 5.27 11.90 14.66
CA VAL A 17 4.55 11.75 13.41
C VAL A 17 3.25 12.57 13.45
N CYS A 18 2.96 13.25 12.35
CA CYS A 18 1.70 13.98 12.23
C CYS A 18 0.51 13.00 12.19
N GLU A 19 -0.42 13.10 13.15
CA GLU A 19 -1.64 12.28 13.25
C GLU A 19 -2.59 12.39 12.04
N TYR A 20 -2.39 13.40 11.18
CA TYR A 20 -3.24 13.67 10.02
C TYR A 20 -2.62 13.21 8.71
N CYS A 21 -1.38 13.62 8.41
CA CYS A 21 -0.72 13.29 7.14
C CYS A 21 0.35 12.20 7.27
N GLY A 22 0.64 11.72 8.48
CA GLY A 22 1.59 10.64 8.73
C GLY A 22 3.05 11.02 8.51
N VAL A 23 3.38 12.28 8.21
CA VAL A 23 4.77 12.72 7.98
C VAL A 23 5.47 13.04 9.29
N LEU A 24 6.77 12.78 9.34
CA LEU A 24 7.64 13.19 10.44
C LEU A 24 7.61 14.70 10.68
N HIS A 25 7.62 15.08 11.96
CA HIS A 25 7.75 16.48 12.35
C HIS A 25 9.17 17.02 12.10
N HIS A 26 10.16 16.20 12.40
CA HIS A 26 11.58 16.47 12.16
C HIS A 26 12.30 15.18 11.76
N PRO A 27 13.43 15.26 11.05
CA PRO A 27 14.28 14.09 10.83
C PRO A 27 14.67 13.44 12.18
N PRO A 28 14.62 12.10 12.30
CA PRO A 28 15.01 11.42 13.54
C PRO A 28 16.52 11.61 13.77
N ALA A 29 16.91 11.90 15.01
CA ALA A 29 18.30 12.08 15.40
C ALA A 29 19.04 10.73 15.56
N SER A 30 18.31 9.62 15.65
CA SER A 30 18.87 8.28 15.83
C SER A 30 17.97 7.18 15.26
N ALA A 31 18.55 6.00 15.00
CA ALA A 31 17.79 4.82 14.58
C ALA A 31 16.72 4.39 15.62
N THR A 32 16.99 4.62 16.92
CA THR A 32 16.02 4.35 17.99
C THR A 32 14.80 5.28 17.90
N GLU A 33 15.02 6.57 17.65
CA GLU A 33 13.95 7.54 17.46
C GLU A 33 13.17 7.28 16.17
N GLU A 34 13.85 6.89 15.09
CA GLU A 34 13.19 6.47 13.84
C GLU A 34 12.28 5.27 14.08
N LYS A 35 12.74 4.27 14.83
CA LYS A 35 11.92 3.12 15.23
C LYS A 35 10.71 3.54 16.06
N GLN A 36 10.88 4.50 16.97
CA GLN A 36 9.77 5.03 17.77
C GLN A 36 8.75 5.76 16.88
N ALA A 37 9.21 6.56 15.92
CA ALA A 37 8.34 7.22 14.95
C ALA A 37 7.59 6.20 14.08
N TRP A 38 8.22 5.09 13.72
CA TRP A 38 7.55 4.00 13.00
C TRP A 38 6.44 3.36 13.83
N VAL A 39 6.68 3.08 15.11
CA VAL A 39 5.65 2.57 16.02
C VAL A 39 4.50 3.56 16.18
N GLU A 40 4.78 4.85 16.30
CA GLU A 40 3.77 5.90 16.37
C GLU A 40 2.94 5.97 15.08
N PHE A 41 3.60 5.92 13.91
CA PHE A 41 2.94 5.86 12.60
C PHE A 41 2.01 4.65 12.50
N LEU A 42 2.42 3.47 12.95
CA LEU A 42 1.58 2.27 12.96
C LEU A 42 0.36 2.43 13.88
N GLY A 43 0.54 3.03 15.06
CA GLY A 43 -0.56 3.34 15.97
C GLY A 43 -1.57 4.32 15.34
N ILE A 44 -1.09 5.32 14.59
CA ILE A 44 -1.96 6.22 13.82
C ILE A 44 -2.69 5.41 12.75
N LEU A 45 -1.97 4.62 11.94
CA LEU A 45 -2.56 3.85 10.84
C LEU A 45 -3.71 2.96 11.30
N GLN A 46 -3.55 2.24 12.41
CA GLN A 46 -4.56 1.30 12.94
C GLN A 46 -5.83 1.98 13.48
N THR A 47 -5.77 3.29 13.80
CA THR A 47 -6.88 4.02 14.41
C THR A 47 -7.68 4.85 13.42
N LYS A 48 -7.27 4.90 12.15
CA LYS A 48 -7.92 5.70 11.10
C LYS A 48 -8.85 4.88 10.23
N GLU A 49 -9.80 5.55 9.61
CA GLU A 49 -10.69 4.97 8.60
C GLU A 49 -9.91 4.53 7.35
N PRO A 50 -10.37 3.50 6.62
CA PRO A 50 -9.65 2.92 5.48
C PRO A 50 -9.18 3.94 4.44
N GLU A 51 -10.01 4.92 4.07
CA GLU A 51 -9.65 5.97 3.11
C GLU A 51 -8.44 6.80 3.57
N VAL A 52 -8.36 7.08 4.88
CA VAL A 52 -7.23 7.80 5.47
C VAL A 52 -6.01 6.88 5.57
N GLN A 53 -6.20 5.60 5.88
CA GLN A 53 -5.11 4.62 5.89
C GLN A 53 -4.43 4.51 4.52
N VAL A 54 -5.19 4.49 3.43
CA VAL A 54 -4.68 4.51 2.05
C VAL A 54 -3.75 5.70 1.84
N SER A 55 -4.22 6.91 2.20
CA SER A 55 -3.41 8.13 2.08
C SER A 55 -2.14 8.08 2.94
N LEU A 56 -2.23 7.57 4.17
CA LEU A 56 -1.09 7.40 5.07
C LEU A 56 -0.07 6.41 4.54
N LEU A 57 -0.50 5.29 3.96
CA LEU A 57 0.41 4.31 3.34
C LEU A 57 1.13 4.90 2.13
N GLN A 58 0.43 5.67 1.29
CA GLN A 58 1.01 6.27 0.09
C GLN A 58 1.94 7.44 0.39
N ASN A 59 1.61 8.28 1.38
CA ASN A 59 2.23 9.59 1.57
C ASN A 59 2.93 9.76 2.92
N GLY A 60 2.70 8.87 3.88
CA GLY A 60 3.21 8.99 5.24
C GLY A 60 4.70 8.69 5.36
N PHE A 61 5.16 8.68 6.61
CA PHE A 61 6.54 8.48 7.02
C PHE A 61 7.12 7.17 6.46
N LEU A 62 8.27 7.21 5.79
CA LEU A 62 9.00 6.03 5.30
C LEU A 62 10.39 5.97 5.96
N PRO A 63 10.70 4.96 6.79
CA PRO A 63 11.97 4.86 7.54
C PRO A 63 13.20 4.78 6.65
N ASP A 64 14.35 5.25 7.12
CA ASP A 64 15.65 5.23 6.41
C ASP A 64 16.59 4.13 6.90
N SER A 65 16.51 3.76 8.17
CA SER A 65 17.35 2.72 8.76
C SER A 65 16.95 1.34 8.27
N LEU A 66 17.94 0.49 7.98
CA LEU A 66 17.72 -0.86 7.47
C LEU A 66 16.74 -1.68 8.35
N PRO A 67 16.92 -1.77 9.68
CA PRO A 67 16.03 -2.59 10.52
C PRO A 67 14.58 -2.12 10.46
N THR A 68 14.33 -0.81 10.55
CA THR A 68 12.97 -0.26 10.53
C THR A 68 12.34 -0.32 9.13
N LEU A 69 13.15 -0.25 8.09
CA LEU A 69 12.71 -0.42 6.71
C LEU A 69 12.28 -1.87 6.41
N LEU A 70 12.99 -2.86 6.97
CA LEU A 70 12.60 -4.27 6.92
C LEU A 70 11.27 -4.51 7.65
N ASP A 71 11.12 -3.99 8.87
CA ASP A 71 9.87 -4.05 9.64
C ASP A 71 8.69 -3.45 8.86
N ALA A 72 8.91 -2.29 8.21
CA ALA A 72 7.90 -1.65 7.38
C ALA A 72 7.52 -2.50 6.17
N GLY A 73 8.48 -3.17 5.55
CA GLY A 73 8.23 -4.08 4.42
C GLY A 73 7.38 -5.27 4.83
N LEU A 74 7.73 -5.94 5.94
CA LEU A 74 6.97 -7.05 6.50
C LEU A 74 5.54 -6.66 6.87
N HIS A 75 5.35 -5.46 7.42
CA HIS A 75 4.01 -4.94 7.70
C HIS A 75 3.18 -4.79 6.42
N CYS A 76 3.76 -4.23 5.35
CA CYS A 76 3.07 -4.09 4.06
C CYS A 76 2.72 -5.45 3.46
N VAL A 77 3.61 -6.46 3.57
CA VAL A 77 3.32 -7.83 3.12
C VAL A 77 2.09 -8.39 3.85
N GLY A 78 1.97 -8.17 5.16
CA GLY A 78 0.83 -8.61 5.95
C GLY A 78 -0.51 -7.95 5.59
N LEU A 79 -0.47 -6.79 4.93
CA LEU A 79 -1.67 -6.08 4.45
C LEU A 79 -2.09 -6.50 3.03
N ILE A 80 -1.22 -7.16 2.27
CA ILE A 80 -1.51 -7.52 0.87
C ILE A 80 -2.32 -8.82 0.83
N ASP A 81 -3.64 -8.69 0.68
CA ASP A 81 -4.53 -9.81 0.43
C ASP A 81 -4.62 -10.13 -1.08
N MET A 82 -4.09 -11.30 -1.46
CA MET A 82 -4.09 -11.78 -2.85
C MET A 82 -5.49 -12.14 -3.37
N SER A 83 -6.47 -12.32 -2.48
CA SER A 83 -7.85 -12.64 -2.84
C SER A 83 -8.69 -11.40 -3.16
N ASN A 84 -8.23 -10.21 -2.74
CA ASN A 84 -8.96 -8.95 -2.92
C ASN A 84 -8.03 -7.84 -3.46
N THR A 85 -7.43 -8.06 -4.63
CA THR A 85 -6.46 -7.10 -5.20
C THR A 85 -7.06 -5.76 -5.63
N ALA A 86 -8.40 -5.69 -5.75
CA ALA A 86 -9.14 -4.48 -6.10
C ALA A 86 -9.30 -3.49 -4.92
N ASP A 87 -8.98 -3.92 -3.70
CA ASP A 87 -9.09 -3.09 -2.51
C ASP A 87 -8.00 -1.98 -2.48
N ASP A 88 -8.42 -0.75 -2.22
CA ASP A 88 -7.53 0.43 -2.23
C ASP A 88 -6.42 0.33 -1.18
N LEU A 89 -6.70 -0.29 -0.02
CA LEU A 89 -5.70 -0.48 1.04
C LEU A 89 -4.64 -1.48 0.61
N VAL A 90 -5.06 -2.57 -0.05
CA VAL A 90 -4.15 -3.57 -0.63
C VAL A 90 -3.26 -2.92 -1.69
N GLN A 91 -3.81 -2.08 -2.58
CA GLN A 91 -3.05 -1.33 -3.57
C GLN A 91 -2.07 -0.34 -2.94
N ALA A 92 -2.49 0.38 -1.91
CA ALA A 92 -1.63 1.31 -1.18
C ALA A 92 -0.46 0.60 -0.48
N ALA A 93 -0.73 -0.53 0.19
CA ALA A 93 0.29 -1.37 0.80
C ALA A 93 1.29 -1.91 -0.24
N GLN A 94 0.78 -2.30 -1.41
CA GLN A 94 1.58 -2.77 -2.52
C GLN A 94 2.52 -1.68 -3.06
N GLN A 95 2.02 -0.47 -3.31
CA GLN A 95 2.83 0.68 -3.75
C GLN A 95 3.90 1.03 -2.73
N ARG A 96 3.53 1.00 -1.44
CA ARG A 96 4.46 1.24 -0.34
C ARG A 96 5.55 0.17 -0.27
N LEU A 97 5.20 -1.11 -0.45
CA LEU A 97 6.17 -2.20 -0.52
C LEU A 97 7.13 -2.04 -1.71
N GLN A 98 6.67 -1.54 -2.86
CA GLN A 98 7.55 -1.19 -3.98
C GLN A 98 8.55 -0.10 -3.61
N ALA A 99 8.09 0.97 -2.95
CA ALA A 99 8.96 2.06 -2.51
C ALA A 99 10.01 1.57 -1.50
N ILE A 100 9.61 0.73 -0.54
CA ILE A 100 10.50 0.08 0.43
C ILE A 100 11.55 -0.77 -0.29
N THR A 101 11.13 -1.61 -1.23
CA THR A 101 12.03 -2.48 -2.01
C THR A 101 13.02 -1.66 -2.83
N ALA A 102 12.56 -0.58 -3.47
CA ALA A 102 13.43 0.34 -4.21
C ALA A 102 14.47 1.01 -3.30
N LYS A 103 14.08 1.39 -2.09
CA LYS A 103 14.96 1.98 -1.09
C LYS A 103 16.01 0.97 -0.61
N LEU A 104 15.64 -0.28 -0.32
CA LEU A 104 16.57 -1.34 0.05
C LEU A 104 17.64 -1.59 -1.04
N LYS A 105 17.26 -1.51 -2.32
CA LYS A 105 18.18 -1.74 -3.46
C LYS A 105 19.30 -0.70 -3.60
N ILE A 106 19.10 0.51 -3.09
CA ILE A 106 20.11 1.58 -3.16
C ILE A 106 20.96 1.67 -1.88
N MET A 107 20.62 0.91 -0.84
CA MET A 107 21.42 0.82 0.38
C MET A 107 22.69 -0.02 0.13
N PRO A 108 23.74 0.14 0.98
CA PRO A 108 24.90 -0.74 0.93
C PRO A 108 24.48 -2.21 1.01
N ALA A 109 25.15 -3.05 0.21
CA ALA A 109 24.83 -4.47 0.12
C ALA A 109 24.90 -5.14 1.51
N ASN A 110 23.82 -5.83 1.87
CA ASN A 110 23.70 -6.56 3.11
C ASN A 110 22.97 -7.89 2.80
N PRO A 111 23.46 -9.04 3.27
CA PRO A 111 22.80 -10.33 3.03
C PRO A 111 21.33 -10.37 3.49
N GLU A 112 20.99 -9.62 4.53
CA GLU A 112 19.63 -9.50 5.03
C GLU A 112 18.75 -8.65 4.10
N SER A 113 19.27 -7.53 3.59
CA SER A 113 18.53 -6.70 2.63
C SER A 113 18.31 -7.44 1.31
N GLU A 114 19.29 -8.20 0.83
CA GLU A 114 19.17 -9.02 -0.39
C GLU A 114 18.07 -10.08 -0.27
N ARG A 115 18.00 -10.77 0.88
CA ARG A 115 16.94 -11.76 1.15
C ARG A 115 15.57 -11.09 1.21
N ALA A 116 15.46 -9.98 1.93
CA ALA A 116 14.20 -9.24 2.04
C ALA A 116 13.74 -8.70 0.69
N ILE A 117 14.65 -8.17 -0.14
CA ILE A 117 14.34 -7.74 -1.51
C ILE A 117 13.76 -8.92 -2.32
N ALA A 118 14.40 -10.09 -2.28
CA ALA A 118 13.92 -11.26 -3.01
C ALA A 118 12.51 -11.68 -2.57
N GLU A 119 12.25 -11.68 -1.25
CA GLU A 119 10.95 -11.99 -0.68
C GLU A 119 9.89 -10.95 -1.08
N PHE A 120 10.17 -9.67 -0.91
CA PHE A 120 9.24 -8.59 -1.26
C PHE A 120 8.94 -8.55 -2.76
N GLU A 121 9.94 -8.77 -3.61
CA GLU A 121 9.73 -8.90 -5.05
C GLU A 121 8.87 -10.10 -5.42
N SER A 122 9.04 -11.23 -4.73
CA SER A 122 8.21 -12.41 -4.93
C SER A 122 6.74 -12.12 -4.59
N THR A 123 6.48 -11.41 -3.50
CA THR A 123 5.14 -10.97 -3.09
C THR A 123 4.54 -10.00 -4.10
N LEU A 124 5.30 -8.99 -4.54
CA LEU A 124 4.87 -8.05 -5.58
C LEU A 124 4.59 -8.76 -6.92
N ALA A 125 5.36 -9.79 -7.26
CA ALA A 125 5.14 -10.60 -8.45
C ALA A 125 3.88 -11.46 -8.34
N ALA A 126 3.62 -12.05 -7.16
CA ALA A 126 2.40 -12.80 -6.88
C ALA A 126 1.16 -11.90 -6.99
N TYR A 127 1.20 -10.71 -6.38
CA TYR A 127 0.14 -9.71 -6.49
C TYR A 127 -0.17 -9.36 -7.95
N ARG A 128 0.85 -9.03 -8.75
CA ARG A 128 0.67 -8.73 -10.19
C ARG A 128 0.10 -9.90 -10.99
N ARG A 129 0.26 -11.14 -10.56
CA ARG A 129 -0.35 -12.31 -11.22
C ARG A 129 -1.83 -12.42 -10.83
N ALA A 130 -2.14 -12.29 -9.53
CA ALA A 130 -3.51 -12.30 -9.02
C ALA A 130 -4.36 -11.17 -9.64
N ASP A 131 -3.83 -9.95 -9.67
CA ASP A 131 -4.51 -8.79 -10.25
C ASP A 131 -4.81 -8.96 -11.75
N ARG A 132 -3.85 -9.51 -12.51
CA ARG A 132 -4.05 -9.83 -13.93
C ARG A 132 -5.13 -10.90 -14.12
N GLN A 133 -5.16 -11.92 -13.28
CA GLN A 133 -6.19 -12.97 -13.35
C GLN A 133 -7.58 -12.38 -13.07
N MET A 134 -7.72 -11.56 -12.02
CA MET A 134 -8.98 -10.91 -11.70
C MET A 134 -9.48 -10.01 -12.84
N ASN A 135 -8.60 -9.19 -13.40
CA ASN A 135 -8.93 -8.34 -14.55
C ASN A 135 -9.33 -9.16 -15.79
N GLN A 136 -8.68 -10.29 -16.05
CA GLN A 136 -9.07 -11.19 -17.14
C GLN A 136 -10.45 -11.81 -16.92
N PHE A 137 -10.76 -12.27 -15.71
CA PHE A 137 -12.08 -12.78 -15.37
C PHE A 137 -13.18 -11.73 -15.54
N LEU A 138 -12.92 -10.49 -15.09
CA LEU A 138 -13.86 -9.38 -15.25
C LEU A 138 -14.13 -9.09 -16.74
N LEU A 139 -13.08 -9.00 -17.55
CA LEU A 139 -13.19 -8.78 -19.00
C LEU A 139 -13.98 -9.89 -19.69
N TRP A 140 -13.69 -11.14 -19.38
CA TRP A 140 -14.36 -12.31 -19.98
C TRP A 140 -15.82 -12.40 -19.52
N GLY A 141 -16.11 -12.07 -18.26
CA GLY A 141 -17.46 -11.96 -17.73
C GLY A 141 -18.28 -10.93 -18.50
N CYS A 142 -17.79 -9.70 -18.63
CA CYS A 142 -18.47 -8.64 -19.37
C CYS A 142 -18.71 -8.99 -20.84
N ALA A 143 -17.71 -9.56 -21.51
CA ALA A 143 -17.84 -10.00 -22.91
C ALA A 143 -18.90 -11.09 -23.07
N GLY A 144 -18.92 -12.07 -22.16
CA GLY A 144 -19.92 -13.13 -22.14
C GLY A 144 -21.35 -12.60 -21.95
N THR A 145 -21.53 -11.66 -21.01
CA THR A 145 -22.83 -11.02 -20.77
C THR A 145 -23.31 -10.21 -21.98
N LEU A 146 -22.42 -9.45 -22.62
CA LEU A 146 -22.75 -8.68 -23.83
C LEU A 146 -23.22 -9.58 -24.97
N VAL A 147 -22.51 -10.69 -25.23
CA VAL A 147 -22.92 -11.66 -26.27
C VAL A 147 -24.29 -12.25 -25.94
N LEU A 148 -24.54 -12.63 -24.68
CA LEU A 148 -25.84 -13.14 -24.26
C LEU A 148 -26.97 -12.12 -24.51
N CYS A 149 -26.76 -10.85 -24.15
CA CYS A 149 -27.74 -9.79 -24.38
C CYS A 149 -28.04 -9.58 -25.87
N VAL A 150 -27.02 -9.63 -26.74
CA VAL A 150 -27.18 -9.52 -28.19
C VAL A 150 -27.97 -10.70 -28.75
N VAL A 151 -27.69 -11.93 -28.30
CA VAL A 151 -28.42 -13.13 -28.73
C VAL A 151 -29.88 -13.08 -28.28
N LEU A 152 -30.15 -12.68 -27.03
CA LEU A 152 -31.50 -12.57 -26.50
C LEU A 152 -32.32 -11.48 -27.21
N SER A 153 -31.71 -10.32 -27.49
CA SER A 153 -32.38 -9.22 -28.20
C SER A 153 -32.66 -9.56 -29.67
N ALA A 154 -31.71 -10.20 -30.37
CA ALA A 154 -31.92 -10.69 -31.73
C ALA A 154 -33.01 -11.76 -31.80
N GLY A 155 -33.03 -12.70 -30.85
CA GLY A 155 -34.06 -13.73 -30.74
C GLY A 155 -35.45 -13.15 -30.48
N ALA A 156 -35.55 -12.16 -29.58
CA ALA A 156 -36.79 -11.46 -29.31
C ALA A 156 -37.30 -10.67 -30.53
N ALA A 157 -36.40 -9.99 -31.25
CA ALA A 157 -36.74 -9.28 -32.47
C ALA A 157 -37.23 -10.22 -33.59
N PHE A 158 -36.64 -11.42 -33.72
CA PHE A 158 -37.10 -12.42 -34.68
C PHE A 158 -38.48 -12.99 -34.33
N TRP A 159 -38.80 -13.16 -33.03
CA TRP A 159 -40.09 -13.71 -32.62
C TRP A 159 -41.25 -12.73 -32.77
N LEU A 160 -40.98 -11.42 -32.75
CA LEU A 160 -41.98 -10.37 -32.89
C LEU A 160 -42.30 -9.98 -34.34
N ASN A 161 -41.55 -10.52 -35.31
CA ASN A 161 -41.64 -10.21 -36.75
C ASN A 161 -42.26 -11.38 -37.51
#